data_AF-A0A1Y2USU4-F1
#
_entry.id   AF-A0A1Y2USU4-F1
#
_cell.length_a   1.000
_cell.length_b   1.000
_cell.length_c   1.000
_cell.angle_alpha   90.00
_cell.angle_beta   90.00
_cell.angle_gamma   90.00
#
_symmetry.space_group_name_H-M   'P 1'
#
loop_
_entity.id
_entity.type
_entity.pdbx_description
1 polymer ?
#
loop_
_entity_poly.entity_id
_entity_poly.type
_entity_poly.pdbx_seq_one_letter_code
_entity_poly.pdbx_strand_id
1 'polypeptide(L)'
;MTLGLPVGAIMNCADNSGARNLYIISVKGIGARLNRLPAGGVGDMVMATVKKGKPELRKKVHPAVIVRQSKPWKRTDGVFLYFEDNAGVV
;
A
#
# COMPACT_ATOMS: atom_id res chain seq x y z
N MET A 1 6.34 -12.60 -4.71
CA MET A 1 6.60 -11.62 -3.64
C MET A 1 5.65 -11.90 -2.48
N THR A 2 6.07 -11.73 -1.23
CA THR A 2 5.18 -11.88 -0.06
C THR A 2 4.30 -10.64 0.05
N LEU A 3 2.98 -10.81 0.16
CA LEU A 3 2.03 -9.69 0.33
C LEU A 3 2.01 -9.25 1.79
N GLY A 4 2.26 -7.97 2.05
CA GLY A 4 2.42 -7.42 3.40
C GLY A 4 1.31 -6.45 3.83
N LEU A 5 0.50 -5.98 2.89
CA LEU A 5 -0.45 -4.89 3.11
C LEU A 5 -1.88 -5.31 2.71
N PRO A 6 -2.66 -5.92 3.64
CA PRO A 6 -4.07 -6.22 3.40
C PRO A 6 -4.91 -4.93 3.32
N VAL A 7 -6.11 -5.04 2.74
CA VAL A 7 -7.14 -3.99 2.86
C VAL A 7 -7.33 -3.63 4.34
N GLY A 8 -7.39 -2.33 4.62
CA GLY A 8 -7.41 -1.78 5.97
C GLY A 8 -6.05 -1.36 6.51
N ALA A 9 -4.95 -1.74 5.87
CA ALA A 9 -3.63 -1.28 6.26
C ALA A 9 -3.45 0.23 5.99
N ILE A 10 -2.68 0.88 6.86
CA ILE A 10 -2.25 2.27 6.71
C ILE A 10 -0.75 2.28 6.40
N MET A 11 -0.38 3.02 5.36
CA MET A 11 1.02 3.26 4.98
C MET A 11 1.31 4.76 4.93
N ASN A 12 2.59 5.12 5.06
CA ASN A 12 3.05 6.50 4.92
C ASN A 12 2.94 6.95 3.46
N CYS A 13 2.67 8.24 3.24
CA CYS A 13 2.75 8.83 1.91
C CYS A 13 4.19 9.29 1.67
N ALA A 14 4.84 8.80 0.62
CA ALA A 14 6.22 9.09 0.25
C ALA A 14 6.32 10.03 -0.96
N ASP A 15 5.41 11.00 -1.05
CA ASP A 15 5.39 12.04 -2.08
C ASP A 15 5.22 13.44 -1.46
N ASN A 16 5.22 14.47 -2.30
CA ASN A 16 5.03 15.86 -1.91
C ASN A 16 3.61 16.40 -2.22
N SER A 17 2.61 15.52 -2.43
CA SER A 17 1.22 15.91 -2.75
C SER A 17 0.54 16.67 -1.59
N GLY A 18 0.94 16.38 -0.36
CA GLY A 18 0.34 16.88 0.88
C GLY A 18 -0.53 15.85 1.60
N ALA A 19 -0.61 14.61 1.10
CA ALA A 19 -1.05 13.47 1.89
C ALA A 19 0.06 13.04 2.88
N ARG A 20 -0.30 12.57 4.07
CA ARG A 20 0.64 12.01 5.06
C ARG A 20 0.48 10.50 5.23
N ASN A 21 -0.75 10.02 5.21
CA ASN A 21 -1.06 8.60 5.39
C ASN A 21 -2.13 8.14 4.40
N LEU A 22 -1.91 6.95 3.84
CA LEU A 22 -2.76 6.29 2.87
C LEU A 22 -3.39 5.05 3.50
N TYR A 23 -4.72 4.98 3.48
CA TYR A 23 -5.48 3.82 3.96
C TYR A 23 -6.00 3.02 2.77
N ILE A 24 -5.58 1.76 2.68
CA ILE A 24 -5.88 0.87 1.55
C ILE A 24 -7.32 0.37 1.63
N ILE A 25 -8.09 0.56 0.56
CA ILE A 25 -9.47 0.09 0.44
C ILE A 25 -9.62 -1.09 -0.54
N SER A 26 -8.76 -1.18 -1.56
CA SER A 26 -8.72 -2.31 -2.49
C SER A 26 -7.36 -2.40 -3.18
N VAL A 27 -7.09 -3.57 -3.76
CA VAL A 27 -5.86 -3.87 -4.51
C VAL A 27 -6.26 -4.27 -5.93
N LYS A 28 -5.65 -3.65 -6.95
CA LYS A 28 -5.97 -3.98 -8.34
C LYS A 28 -5.43 -5.38 -8.71
N GLY A 29 -6.11 -6.06 -9.62
CA GLY A 29 -5.68 -7.36 -10.15
C GLY A 29 -5.87 -8.55 -9.20
N ILE A 30 -6.55 -8.37 -8.06
CA ILE A 30 -6.81 -9.46 -7.11
C ILE A 30 -8.11 -10.19 -7.45
N GLY A 31 -8.04 -11.53 -7.48
CA GLY A 31 -9.19 -12.41 -7.63
C GLY A 31 -9.98 -12.63 -6.34
N ALA A 32 -11.14 -13.28 -6.47
CA ALA A 32 -12.02 -13.56 -5.33
C ALA A 32 -11.67 -14.88 -4.63
N ARG A 33 -11.62 -14.85 -3.29
CA ARG A 33 -11.63 -16.06 -2.46
C ARG A 33 -12.37 -15.77 -1.15
N LEU A 34 -13.27 -16.68 -0.77
CA LEU A 34 -14.07 -16.53 0.45
C LEU A 34 -13.17 -16.32 1.67
N ASN A 35 -13.52 -15.32 2.49
CA ASN A 35 -12.83 -14.92 3.72
C ASN A 35 -11.36 -14.48 3.57
N ARG A 36 -10.86 -14.29 2.34
CA ARG A 36 -9.52 -13.74 2.11
C ARG A 36 -9.60 -12.23 1.96
N LEU A 37 -8.84 -11.51 2.78
CA LEU A 37 -8.61 -10.09 2.57
C LEU A 37 -7.67 -9.89 1.37
N PRO A 38 -8.04 -9.07 0.37
CA PRO A 38 -7.12 -8.63 -0.67
C PRO A 38 -5.89 -7.98 -0.04
N ALA A 39 -4.70 -8.26 -0.55
CA ALA A 39 -3.45 -7.73 -0.01
C ALA A 39 -2.47 -7.39 -1.13
N GLY A 40 -1.74 -6.28 -0.99
CA GLY A 40 -0.71 -5.85 -1.92
C GLY A 40 0.70 -5.99 -1.34
N GLY A 41 1.69 -5.89 -2.22
CA GLY A 41 3.09 -5.72 -1.90
C GLY A 41 3.73 -4.60 -2.73
N VAL A 42 5.04 -4.46 -2.63
CA VAL A 42 5.81 -3.44 -3.37
C VAL A 42 5.56 -3.55 -4.88
N GLY A 43 5.19 -2.43 -5.51
CA GLY A 43 4.87 -2.32 -6.93
C GLY A 43 3.39 -2.46 -7.28
N ASP A 44 2.55 -2.96 -6.37
CA ASP A 44 1.13 -3.11 -6.64
C ASP A 44 0.39 -1.75 -6.60
N MET A 45 -0.56 -1.59 -7.53
CA MET A 45 -1.49 -0.47 -7.52
C MET A 45 -2.69 -0.76 -6.62
N VAL A 46 -2.95 0.14 -5.69
CA VAL A 46 -4.05 0.07 -4.73
C VAL A 46 -4.97 1.27 -4.88
N MET A 47 -6.22 1.13 -4.45
CA MET A 47 -7.08 2.28 -4.19
C MET A 47 -6.94 2.63 -2.72
N ALA A 48 -6.74 3.91 -2.42
CA ALA A 48 -6.51 4.39 -1.06
C ALA A 48 -7.28 5.68 -0.75
N THR A 49 -7.48 5.94 0.53
CA THR A 49 -8.02 7.22 1.03
C THR A 49 -7.01 7.90 1.94
N VAL A 50 -6.92 9.22 1.86
CA VAL A 50 -6.03 9.99 2.73
C VAL A 50 -6.69 10.19 4.10
N LYS A 51 -6.08 9.64 5.16
CA LYS A 51 -6.60 9.80 6.53
C LYS A 51 -6.07 11.08 7.19
N LYS A 52 -4.79 11.38 6.98
CA LYS A 52 -4.08 12.57 7.46
C LYS A 52 -3.41 13.27 6.28
N GLY A 53 -3.55 14.59 6.17
CA GLY A 53 -3.05 15.39 5.04
C GLY A 53 -3.92 16.62 4.78
N LYS A 54 -3.67 17.31 3.67
CA LYS A 54 -4.47 18.46 3.21
C LYS A 54 -5.97 18.11 3.15
N PRO A 55 -6.87 19.00 3.62
CA PRO A 55 -8.31 18.73 3.64
C PRO A 55 -8.90 18.32 2.28
N GLU A 56 -8.40 18.90 1.19
CA GLU A 56 -8.87 18.66 -0.19
C GLU A 56 -8.67 17.22 -0.69
N LEU A 57 -7.66 16.52 -0.15
CA LEU A 57 -7.30 15.15 -0.51
C LEU A 57 -8.07 14.12 0.33
N ARG A 58 -8.55 14.52 1.52
CA ARG A 58 -9.27 13.63 2.44
C ARG A 58 -10.67 13.33 1.91
N LYS A 59 -11.24 12.22 2.38
CA LYS A 59 -12.60 11.74 2.02
C LYS A 59 -12.81 11.45 0.52
N LYS A 60 -11.74 11.43 -0.27
CA LYS A 60 -11.72 11.01 -1.68
C LYS A 60 -10.91 9.73 -1.82
N VAL A 61 -11.23 8.96 -2.85
CA VAL A 61 -10.52 7.75 -3.23
C VAL A 61 -9.51 8.10 -4.33
N HIS A 62 -8.25 7.72 -4.13
CA HIS A 62 -7.16 7.95 -5.07
C HIS A 62 -6.48 6.62 -5.41
N PRO A 63 -6.01 6.42 -6.64
CA PRO A 63 -5.04 5.37 -6.91
C PRO A 63 -3.73 5.67 -6.16
N ALA A 64 -3.00 4.63 -5.79
CA ALA A 64 -1.66 4.75 -5.21
C ALA A 64 -0.82 3.52 -5.56
N VAL A 65 0.50 3.65 -5.51
CA VAL A 65 1.45 2.53 -5.69
C VAL A 65 2.24 2.32 -4.41
N ILE A 66 2.35 1.06 -3.98
CA ILE A 66 3.17 0.69 -2.81
C ILE A 66 4.64 0.72 -3.21
N VAL A 67 5.47 1.48 -2.49
CA VAL A 67 6.91 1.63 -2.79
C VAL A 67 7.81 0.99 -1.74
N ARG A 68 7.34 0.84 -0.49
CA ARG A 68 8.08 0.19 0.59
C ARG A 68 7.16 -0.73 1.40
N GLN A 69 7.75 -1.82 1.89
CA GLN A 69 7.07 -2.84 2.67
C GLN A 69 7.98 -3.35 3.80
N SER A 70 7.45 -3.39 5.02
CA SER A 70 8.16 -3.90 6.21
C SER A 70 8.13 -5.43 6.32
N LYS A 71 7.11 -6.09 5.77
CA LYS A 71 7.07 -7.55 5.68
C LYS A 71 8.13 -8.04 4.68
N PRO A 72 9.09 -8.89 5.08
CA PRO A 72 10.15 -9.34 4.17
C PRO A 72 9.63 -10.14 2.98
N TRP A 73 10.30 -10.01 1.85
CA TRP A 73 10.10 -10.86 0.68
C TRP A 73 11.44 -11.35 0.13
N LYS A 74 11.40 -12.50 -0.55
CA LYS A 74 12.55 -13.11 -1.21
C LYS A 74 12.70 -12.57 -2.62
N ARG A 75 13.89 -12.09 -2.97
CA ARG A 75 14.30 -11.75 -4.33
C ARG A 75 14.75 -13.01 -5.09
N THR A 76 14.83 -12.93 -6.41
CA THR A 76 15.25 -14.05 -7.27
C THR A 76 16.70 -14.47 -7.02
N ASP A 77 17.56 -13.54 -6.60
CA ASP A 77 18.94 -13.77 -6.16
C ASP A 77 19.06 -14.49 -4.81
N GLY A 78 17.93 -14.80 -4.16
CA GLY A 78 17.89 -15.55 -2.90
C GLY A 78 17.89 -14.69 -1.64
N VAL A 79 18.16 -13.39 -1.76
CA VAL A 79 18.21 -12.46 -0.62
C VAL A 79 16.79 -12.13 -0.14
N PHE A 80 16.61 -12.12 1.18
CA PHE A 80 15.41 -11.55 1.80
C PHE A 80 15.66 -10.08 2.13
N LEU A 81 14.74 -9.22 1.71
CA LEU A 81 14.82 -7.79 1.95
C LEU A 81 13.51 -7.29 2.58
N TYR A 82 13.62 -6.25 3.40
CA TYR A 82 12.52 -5.51 3.98
C TYR A 82 12.92 -4.05 4.17
N PHE A 83 11.93 -3.17 4.25
CA PHE A 83 12.12 -1.75 4.59
C PHE A 83 11.75 -1.48 6.05
N GLU A 84 12.18 -0.34 6.56
CA GLU A 84 11.83 0.12 7.91
C GLU A 84 10.32 0.34 8.07
N ASP A 85 9.67 0.92 7.06
CA ASP A 85 8.25 1.28 7.07
C ASP A 85 7.49 0.79 5.83
N ASN A 86 6.16 0.88 5.91
CA ASN A 86 5.29 0.74 4.75
C ASN A 86 5.01 2.12 4.17
N ALA A 87 5.19 2.29 2.86
CA ALA A 87 4.93 3.55 2.21
C ALA A 87 4.41 3.38 0.78
N GLY A 88 3.64 4.36 0.34
CA GLY A 88 3.15 4.47 -1.03
C GLY A 88 3.16 5.90 -1.53
N VAL A 89 2.91 6.06 -2.83
CA VAL A 89 2.79 7.35 -3.52
C VAL A 89 1.42 7.42 -4.18
N VAL A 90 0.78 8.60 -4.14
CA VAL A 90 -0.53 8.88 -4.78
C VAL A 90 -0.33 9.42 -6.19
#